data_AF-M9ZQQ3-F1
#
_entry.id   AF-M9ZQQ3-F1
#
_cell.length_a   1.000
_cell.length_b   1.000
_cell.length_c   1.000
_cell.angle_alpha   90.00
_cell.angle_beta   90.00
_cell.angle_gamma   90.00
#
_symmetry.space_group_name_H-M   'P 1'
#
loop_
_entity.id
_entity.type
_entity.pdbx_description
1 polymer ?
#
loop_
_entity_poly.entity_id
_entity_poly.type
_entity_poly.pdbx_seq_one_letter_code
_entity_poly.pdbx_strand_id
1 'polypeptide(L)'
;RCHKGYDLTSPTRLVCQEDGGWNGTAPSCVPAECETPPRPEHGWVNVTDTSLGSMVKYTCEEGYELEGEPVRQCVSGRLWTSDAPVCRPVSCGNPGAIANGTAHGGAYVYPEVLRYECSPGFVLKGSDTIACQVDGKWNGQKPWCEPVDCGPPKVPSDITFKGEQFSYNNEIELSCQPGFLLKGKSISICQADGTWSHESPTCVPARCDKPSPIPNGRVLGSEIGFNSKVKYE
;
A
#
# COMPACT_ATOMS: atom_id res chain seq x y z
N ARG A 1 13.73 -52.43 37.19
CA ARG A 1 12.81 -51.45 36.55
C ARG A 1 13.06 -50.10 37.21
N CYS A 2 13.20 -49.03 36.44
CA CYS A 2 13.41 -47.68 37.00
C CYS A 2 12.10 -47.03 37.45
N HIS A 3 12.22 -45.97 38.27
CA HIS A 3 11.12 -45.05 38.56
C HIS A 3 10.70 -44.27 37.30
N LYS A 4 9.51 -43.67 37.30
CA LYS A 4 9.03 -42.86 36.16
C LYS A 4 10.01 -41.73 35.86
N GLY A 5 10.31 -41.50 34.58
CA GLY A 5 11.24 -40.46 34.13
C GLY A 5 12.71 -40.88 34.13
N TYR A 6 13.02 -42.14 34.39
CA TYR A 6 14.38 -42.70 34.31
C TYR A 6 14.40 -43.90 33.35
N ASP A 7 15.42 -43.94 32.50
CA ASP A 7 15.67 -45.02 31.54
C ASP A 7 16.76 -45.97 32.08
N LEU A 8 16.59 -47.27 31.84
CA LEU A 8 17.53 -48.30 32.29
C LEU A 8 18.67 -48.38 31.25
N THR A 9 19.93 -48.29 31.68
CA THR A 9 21.09 -48.39 30.78
C THR A 9 21.19 -49.82 30.20
N SER A 10 21.75 -49.95 28.99
CA SER A 10 22.06 -51.24 28.37
C SER A 10 23.37 -51.81 28.93
N PRO A 11 23.55 -53.14 29.10
CA PRO A 11 22.60 -54.23 28.81
C PRO A 11 21.56 -54.44 29.91
N THR A 12 20.32 -54.74 29.52
CA THR A 12 19.20 -54.94 30.47
C THR A 12 19.14 -56.36 31.05
N ARG A 13 20.01 -57.26 30.58
CA ARG A 13 20.13 -58.66 31.01
C ARG A 13 21.60 -59.06 31.05
N LEU A 14 22.01 -59.68 32.15
CA LEU A 14 23.34 -60.27 32.28
C LEU A 14 23.25 -61.78 32.14
N VAL A 15 24.24 -62.36 31.47
CA VAL A 15 24.37 -63.81 31.28
C VAL A 15 25.58 -64.29 32.07
N CYS A 16 25.39 -65.33 32.88
CA CYS A 16 26.49 -65.99 33.59
C CYS A 16 27.31 -66.82 32.59
N GLN A 17 28.62 -66.64 32.61
CA GLN A 17 29.57 -67.29 31.70
C GLN A 17 30.21 -68.52 32.36
N GLU A 18 30.83 -69.39 31.55
CA GLU A 18 31.41 -70.67 32.00
C GLU A 18 32.55 -70.51 33.03
N ASP A 19 33.17 -69.33 33.08
CA ASP A 19 34.21 -68.94 34.04
C ASP A 19 33.64 -68.48 35.41
N GLY A 20 32.31 -68.47 35.56
CA GLY A 20 31.62 -67.98 36.76
C GLY A 20 31.46 -66.46 36.84
N GLY A 21 31.84 -65.72 35.79
CA GLY A 21 31.65 -64.28 35.66
C GLY A 21 30.33 -63.88 35.00
N TRP A 22 29.93 -62.61 35.15
CA TRP A 22 28.83 -62.02 34.38
C TRP A 22 29.38 -61.36 33.11
N ASN A 23 28.65 -61.45 31.99
CA ASN A 23 29.03 -60.85 30.71
C ASN A 23 28.97 -59.29 30.66
N GLY A 24 28.96 -58.62 31.81
CA GLY A 24 28.82 -57.17 31.92
C GLY A 24 28.52 -56.71 33.35
N THR A 25 28.23 -55.41 33.50
CA THR A 25 27.88 -54.77 34.78
C THR A 25 26.39 -54.56 34.93
N ALA A 26 25.90 -54.50 36.17
CA ALA A 26 24.50 -54.21 36.44
C ALA A 26 24.06 -52.88 35.81
N PRO A 27 22.86 -52.82 35.17
CA PRO A 27 22.37 -51.59 34.56
C PRO A 27 22.00 -50.55 35.62
N SER A 28 22.20 -49.28 35.26
CA SER A 28 21.85 -48.12 36.08
C SER A 28 20.57 -47.45 35.57
N CYS A 29 19.91 -46.67 36.42
CA CYS A 29 18.77 -45.84 36.01
C CYS A 29 19.25 -44.41 35.81
N VAL A 30 19.25 -43.92 34.58
CA VAL A 30 19.64 -42.55 34.23
C VAL A 30 18.39 -41.71 33.92
N PRO A 31 18.39 -40.38 34.15
CA PRO A 31 17.27 -39.54 33.77
C PRO A 31 16.94 -39.71 32.28
N ALA A 32 15.65 -39.81 31.95
CA ALA A 32 15.21 -39.82 30.56
C ALA A 32 15.41 -38.42 29.95
N GLU A 33 15.88 -38.37 28.71
CA GLU A 33 16.10 -37.13 27.98
C GLU A 33 14.92 -36.81 27.07
N CYS A 34 14.52 -35.54 27.04
CA CYS A 34 13.58 -35.02 26.05
C CYS A 34 14.26 -34.81 24.70
N GLU A 35 13.47 -34.86 23.63
CA GLU A 35 13.98 -34.54 22.29
C GLU A 35 14.46 -33.09 22.24
N THR A 36 15.61 -32.88 21.60
CA THR A 36 16.19 -31.53 21.43
C THR A 36 15.23 -30.70 20.57
N PRO A 37 14.72 -29.56 21.07
CA PRO A 37 13.78 -28.77 20.30
C PRO A 37 14.44 -28.18 19.05
N PRO A 38 13.73 -28.14 17.90
CA PRO A 38 14.22 -27.46 16.72
C PRO A 38 14.29 -25.95 16.94
N ARG A 39 15.16 -25.28 16.17
CA ARG A 39 15.22 -23.81 16.14
C ARG A 39 13.91 -23.26 15.55
N PRO A 40 13.21 -22.33 16.23
CA PRO A 40 12.03 -21.69 15.66
C PRO A 40 12.42 -20.78 14.49
N GLU A 41 11.50 -20.61 13.54
CA GLU A 41 11.65 -19.61 12.47
C GLU A 41 11.68 -18.20 13.10
N HIS A 42 12.57 -17.33 12.61
CA HIS A 42 12.78 -15.98 13.17
C HIS A 42 13.06 -15.93 14.67
N GLY A 43 13.73 -16.96 15.20
CA GLY A 43 14.13 -17.02 16.60
C GLY A 43 15.22 -18.06 16.87
N TRP A 44 15.51 -18.26 18.15
CA TRP A 44 16.42 -19.28 18.62
C TRP A 44 16.00 -19.87 19.96
N VAL A 45 16.53 -21.05 20.26
CA VAL A 45 16.33 -21.74 21.53
C VAL A 45 17.69 -21.96 22.18
N ASN A 46 17.81 -21.59 23.45
CA ASN A 46 19.00 -21.84 24.25
C ASN A 46 18.83 -23.20 24.94
N VAL A 47 19.52 -24.22 24.42
CA VAL A 47 19.51 -25.59 24.97
C VAL A 47 20.85 -25.86 25.64
N THR A 48 20.84 -26.01 26.97
CA THR A 48 22.03 -26.38 27.75
C THR A 48 22.00 -27.83 28.23
N ASP A 49 20.79 -28.38 28.41
CA ASP A 49 20.52 -29.73 28.87
C ASP A 49 19.10 -30.12 28.40
N THR A 50 18.86 -31.41 28.19
CA THR A 50 17.55 -32.00 27.84
C THR A 50 17.14 -33.11 28.81
N SER A 51 17.89 -33.31 29.91
CA SER A 51 17.56 -34.29 30.95
C SER A 51 16.28 -33.92 31.70
N LEU A 52 15.68 -34.91 32.40
CA LEU A 52 14.48 -34.71 33.22
C LEU A 52 14.64 -33.50 34.17
N GLY A 53 13.73 -32.53 34.07
CA GLY A 53 13.70 -31.33 34.88
C GLY A 53 14.45 -30.13 34.29
N SER A 54 15.24 -30.33 33.23
CA SER A 54 15.92 -29.26 32.48
C SER A 54 14.93 -28.28 31.85
N MET A 55 15.38 -27.04 31.63
CA MET A 55 14.58 -25.97 31.02
C MET A 55 15.29 -25.42 29.79
N VAL A 56 14.51 -25.16 28.74
CA VAL A 56 14.97 -24.48 27.53
C VAL A 56 14.24 -23.16 27.38
N LYS A 57 14.94 -22.12 26.91
CA LYS A 57 14.38 -20.79 26.73
C LYS A 57 14.40 -20.39 25.26
N TYR A 58 13.27 -19.90 24.79
CA TYR A 58 13.08 -19.39 23.43
C TYR A 58 13.22 -17.87 23.41
N THR A 59 13.72 -17.34 22.32
CA THR A 59 13.85 -15.89 22.09
C THR A 59 13.68 -15.62 20.60
N CYS A 60 12.97 -14.55 20.25
CA CYS A 60 12.72 -14.16 18.87
C CYS A 60 13.73 -13.10 18.39
N GLU A 61 13.93 -13.05 17.08
CA GLU A 61 14.71 -12.02 16.39
C GLU A 61 14.04 -10.64 16.53
N GLU A 62 14.81 -9.57 16.31
CA GLU A 62 14.26 -8.21 16.35
C GLU A 62 13.15 -8.03 15.30
N GLY A 63 12.04 -7.38 15.68
CA GLY A 63 10.85 -7.26 14.85
C GLY A 63 9.93 -8.48 14.88
N TYR A 64 10.18 -9.45 15.77
CA TYR A 64 9.30 -10.60 16.00
C TYR A 64 8.95 -10.73 17.49
N GLU A 65 7.69 -11.05 17.76
CA GLU A 65 7.13 -11.29 19.08
C GLU A 65 6.89 -12.78 19.32
N LEU A 66 7.14 -13.23 20.55
CA LEU A 66 6.98 -14.61 20.96
C LEU A 66 5.52 -14.91 21.32
N GLU A 67 4.89 -15.79 20.55
CA GLU A 67 3.54 -16.30 20.78
C GLU A 67 3.62 -17.69 21.45
N GLY A 68 3.26 -17.76 22.73
CA GLY A 68 3.29 -18.99 23.54
C GLY A 68 4.20 -18.88 24.78
N GLU A 69 4.54 -20.03 25.37
CA GLU A 69 5.39 -20.07 26.57
C GLU A 69 6.88 -19.94 26.21
N PRO A 70 7.60 -18.93 26.73
CA PRO A 70 9.00 -18.69 26.38
C PRO A 70 9.96 -19.72 27.01
N VAL A 71 9.50 -20.48 27.99
CA VAL A 71 10.29 -21.50 28.69
C VAL A 71 9.54 -22.81 28.71
N ARG A 72 10.23 -23.89 28.34
CA ARG A 72 9.70 -25.26 28.38
C ARG A 72 10.55 -26.10 29.31
N GLN A 73 9.92 -26.95 30.11
CA GLN A 73 10.61 -27.88 31.01
C GLN A 73 10.47 -29.32 30.54
N CYS A 74 11.55 -30.10 30.59
CA CYS A 74 11.51 -31.51 30.28
C CYS A 74 10.85 -32.27 31.44
N VAL A 75 9.71 -32.90 31.17
CA VAL A 75 8.93 -33.65 32.15
C VAL A 75 8.96 -35.16 31.84
N SER A 76 8.48 -35.97 32.79
CA SER A 76 8.55 -37.42 32.69
C SER A 76 7.89 -37.94 31.40
N GLY A 77 8.59 -38.81 30.67
CA GLY A 77 8.08 -39.42 29.43
C GLY A 77 8.60 -38.78 28.15
N ARG A 78 9.76 -38.10 28.19
CA ARG A 78 10.41 -37.45 27.03
C ARG A 78 9.58 -36.33 26.40
N LEU A 79 8.71 -35.71 27.20
CA LEU A 79 7.79 -34.67 26.78
C LEU A 79 8.17 -33.33 27.42
N TRP A 80 7.98 -32.25 26.68
CA TRP A 80 8.11 -30.89 27.19
C TRP A 80 6.77 -30.41 27.77
N THR A 81 6.80 -29.47 28.73
CA THR A 81 5.59 -28.95 29.42
C THR A 81 4.52 -28.33 28.52
N SER A 82 4.94 -27.72 27.40
CA SER A 82 4.08 -27.02 26.44
C SER A 82 4.60 -27.24 25.02
N ASP A 83 3.83 -26.83 24.00
CA ASP A 83 4.30 -26.79 22.61
C ASP A 83 5.39 -25.74 22.42
N ALA A 84 6.16 -25.87 21.34
CA ALA A 84 7.17 -24.87 21.00
C ALA A 84 6.48 -23.52 20.64
N PRO A 85 6.91 -22.39 21.22
CA PRO A 85 6.36 -21.09 20.86
C PRO A 85 6.72 -20.71 19.43
N VAL A 86 5.97 -19.79 18.85
CA VAL A 86 6.16 -19.28 17.49
C VAL A 86 6.58 -17.81 17.54
N CYS A 87 7.56 -17.42 16.73
CA CYS A 87 7.93 -16.01 16.56
C CYS A 87 7.11 -15.41 15.42
N ARG A 88 6.21 -14.47 15.74
CA ARG A 88 5.36 -13.76 14.77
C ARG A 88 5.93 -12.37 14.49
N PRO A 89 5.90 -11.87 13.26
CA PRO A 89 6.37 -10.51 12.99
C PRO A 89 5.48 -9.49 13.72
N VAL A 90 6.09 -8.40 14.20
CA VAL A 90 5.35 -7.30 14.83
C VAL A 90 4.40 -6.67 13.82
N SER A 91 3.22 -6.25 14.30
CA SER A 91 2.23 -5.56 13.48
C SER A 91 2.40 -4.05 13.59
N CYS A 92 2.50 -3.37 12.44
CA CYS A 92 2.47 -1.91 12.38
C CYS A 92 1.04 -1.36 12.24
N GLY A 93 0.05 -2.24 12.05
CA GLY A 93 -1.35 -1.86 11.84
C GLY A 93 -1.61 -1.27 10.45
N ASN A 94 -2.87 -1.27 10.04
CA ASN A 94 -3.28 -0.73 8.74
C ASN A 94 -3.25 0.82 8.75
N PRO A 95 -2.43 1.49 7.91
CA PRO A 95 -2.39 2.96 7.82
C PRO A 95 -3.68 3.60 7.27
N GLY A 96 -4.59 2.78 6.74
CA GLY A 96 -5.80 3.19 6.04
C GLY A 96 -5.54 3.55 4.58
N ALA A 97 -6.63 3.74 3.83
CA ALA A 97 -6.56 4.17 2.44
C ALA A 97 -6.15 5.65 2.32
N ILE A 98 -5.64 5.99 1.13
CA ILE A 98 -5.44 7.36 0.67
C ILE A 98 -6.57 7.73 -0.30
N ALA A 99 -7.06 8.96 -0.25
CA ALA A 99 -8.07 9.44 -1.20
C ALA A 99 -7.42 9.67 -2.56
N ASN A 100 -8.13 9.33 -3.65
CA ASN A 100 -7.64 9.47 -5.03
C ASN A 100 -6.30 8.76 -5.27
N GLY A 101 -6.11 7.60 -4.64
CA GLY A 101 -4.94 6.76 -4.82
C GLY A 101 -5.14 5.36 -4.27
N THR A 102 -4.13 4.52 -4.44
CA THR A 102 -4.07 3.13 -4.02
C THR A 102 -2.82 2.88 -3.19
N ALA A 103 -2.90 1.91 -2.29
CA ALA A 103 -1.77 1.38 -1.54
C ALA A 103 -1.55 -0.07 -1.97
N HIS A 104 -0.30 -0.40 -2.27
CA HIS A 104 0.15 -1.72 -2.68
C HIS A 104 0.83 -2.42 -1.49
N GLY A 105 0.30 -3.59 -1.13
CA GLY A 105 0.67 -4.38 0.06
C GLY A 105 -0.57 -4.78 0.86
N GLY A 106 -0.39 -5.44 2.01
CA GLY A 106 -1.54 -5.84 2.83
C GLY A 106 -1.28 -6.70 4.07
N ALA A 107 -0.03 -7.05 4.39
CA ALA A 107 0.25 -7.86 5.58
C ALA A 107 0.29 -7.02 6.87
N TYR A 108 0.67 -5.75 6.75
CA TYR A 108 0.88 -4.74 7.78
C TYR A 108 1.83 -5.17 8.90
N VAL A 109 2.81 -6.01 8.58
CA VAL A 109 3.78 -6.59 9.53
C VAL A 109 5.22 -6.40 9.07
N TYR A 110 6.18 -6.46 9.99
CA TYR A 110 7.61 -6.34 9.66
C TYR A 110 8.08 -7.50 8.76
N PRO A 111 8.95 -7.28 7.75
CA PRO A 111 9.56 -6.01 7.28
C PRO A 111 8.87 -5.43 6.03
N GLU A 112 7.53 -5.43 5.99
CA GLU A 112 6.81 -4.99 4.79
C GLU A 112 7.04 -3.51 4.47
N VAL A 113 7.10 -3.20 3.16
CA VAL A 113 7.09 -1.84 2.61
C VAL A 113 5.81 -1.66 1.80
N LEU A 114 4.98 -0.71 2.23
CA LEU A 114 3.80 -0.28 1.47
C LEU A 114 4.21 0.76 0.45
N ARG A 115 3.68 0.63 -0.77
CA ARG A 115 3.88 1.60 -1.85
C ARG A 115 2.57 2.27 -2.21
N TYR A 116 2.59 3.59 -2.37
CA TYR A 116 1.42 4.40 -2.70
C TYR A 116 1.49 4.91 -4.12
N GLU A 117 0.34 5.01 -4.75
CA GLU A 117 0.17 5.52 -6.11
C GLU A 117 -1.09 6.36 -6.20
N CYS A 118 -1.02 7.54 -6.81
CA CYS A 118 -2.20 8.37 -7.01
C CYS A 118 -2.95 7.96 -8.28
N SER A 119 -4.27 8.09 -8.25
CA SER A 119 -5.13 7.91 -9.41
C SER A 119 -4.78 8.91 -10.52
N PRO A 120 -5.08 8.61 -11.80
CA PRO A 120 -4.86 9.54 -12.90
C PRO A 120 -5.48 10.92 -12.64
N GLY A 121 -4.71 11.98 -12.92
CA GLY A 121 -5.10 13.37 -12.66
C GLY A 121 -4.79 13.87 -11.26
N PHE A 122 -4.08 13.08 -10.45
CA PHE A 122 -3.58 13.47 -9.14
C PHE A 122 -2.07 13.25 -9.02
N VAL A 123 -1.42 14.10 -8.24
CA VAL A 123 0.01 14.09 -7.96
C VAL A 123 0.25 13.69 -6.51
N LEU A 124 1.16 12.73 -6.29
CA LEU A 124 1.53 12.27 -4.95
C LEU A 124 2.36 13.32 -4.22
N LYS A 125 1.94 13.65 -3.00
CA LYS A 125 2.65 14.53 -2.07
C LYS A 125 3.06 13.74 -0.83
N GLY A 126 4.35 13.83 -0.49
CA GLY A 126 4.96 13.04 0.57
C GLY A 126 5.78 11.87 0.02
N SER A 127 6.04 10.88 0.87
CA SER A 127 6.78 9.67 0.48
C SER A 127 5.87 8.72 -0.29
N ASP A 128 6.35 8.16 -1.40
CA ASP A 128 5.66 7.12 -2.16
C ASP A 128 5.67 5.77 -1.45
N THR A 129 6.40 5.64 -0.34
CA THR A 129 6.56 4.41 0.43
C THR A 129 6.64 4.66 1.93
N ILE A 130 6.17 3.68 2.71
CA ILE A 130 6.41 3.57 4.15
C ILE A 130 6.79 2.13 4.49
N ALA A 131 7.65 1.93 5.48
CA ALA A 131 8.14 0.62 5.89
C ALA A 131 7.78 0.33 7.35
N CYS A 132 7.28 -0.88 7.61
CA CYS A 132 7.04 -1.36 8.96
C CYS A 132 8.38 -1.63 9.65
N GLN A 133 8.57 -1.08 10.85
CA GLN A 133 9.82 -1.16 11.61
C GLN A 133 9.72 -2.19 12.74
N VAL A 134 10.87 -2.54 13.31
CA VAL A 134 10.99 -3.51 14.41
C VAL A 134 10.26 -3.11 15.69
N ASP A 135 9.93 -1.82 15.87
CA ASP A 135 9.18 -1.30 17.02
C ASP A 135 7.66 -1.34 16.81
N GLY A 136 7.20 -1.98 15.75
CA GLY A 136 5.78 -2.07 15.41
C GLY A 136 5.20 -0.75 14.92
N LYS A 137 6.02 0.15 14.36
CA LYS A 137 5.56 1.42 13.78
C LYS A 137 5.98 1.59 12.33
N TRP A 138 5.17 2.33 11.58
CA TRP A 138 5.56 2.81 10.27
C TRP A 138 6.63 3.90 10.41
N ASN A 139 7.67 3.84 9.59
CA ASN A 139 8.74 4.85 9.57
C ASN A 139 8.32 6.21 8.98
N GLY A 140 7.08 6.35 8.51
CA GLY A 140 6.58 7.54 7.84
C GLY A 140 5.07 7.66 7.94
N GLN A 141 4.56 8.81 7.49
CA GLN A 141 3.13 9.07 7.39
C GLN A 141 2.65 8.73 5.98
N LYS A 142 1.37 8.36 5.86
CA LYS A 142 0.76 8.13 4.55
C LYS A 142 0.80 9.42 3.71
N PRO A 143 1.09 9.32 2.40
CA PRO A 143 1.05 10.46 1.50
C PRO A 143 -0.41 10.89 1.24
N TRP A 144 -0.57 12.01 0.53
CA TRP A 144 -1.86 12.42 -0.01
C TRP A 144 -1.73 12.76 -1.50
N CYS A 145 -2.87 12.73 -2.20
CA CYS A 145 -2.95 12.97 -3.63
C CYS A 145 -3.64 14.32 -3.88
N GLU A 146 -2.94 15.25 -4.51
CA GLU A 146 -3.48 16.56 -4.90
C GLU A 146 -3.87 16.55 -6.38
N PRO A 147 -4.99 17.18 -6.77
CA PRO A 147 -5.36 17.25 -8.18
C PRO A 147 -4.28 17.98 -8.98
N VAL A 148 -4.02 17.53 -10.20
CA VAL A 148 -3.11 18.20 -11.14
C VAL A 148 -3.61 19.63 -11.36
N ASP A 149 -2.69 20.59 -11.35
CA ASP A 149 -2.97 21.99 -11.68
C ASP A 149 -2.58 22.28 -13.13
N CYS A 150 -3.57 22.59 -13.98
CA CYS A 150 -3.32 23.01 -15.36
C CYS A 150 -2.89 24.49 -15.44
N GLY A 151 -3.09 25.26 -14.38
CA GLY A 151 -2.91 26.70 -14.36
C GLY A 151 -3.83 27.44 -15.35
N PRO A 152 -3.68 28.77 -15.46
CA PRO A 152 -4.48 29.56 -16.39
C PRO A 152 -4.31 29.06 -17.84
N PRO A 153 -5.42 28.93 -18.60
CA PRO A 153 -5.38 28.46 -19.98
C PRO A 153 -4.58 29.41 -20.87
N LYS A 154 -3.71 28.85 -21.72
CA LYS A 154 -2.93 29.60 -22.70
C LYS A 154 -3.74 29.74 -23.99
N VAL A 155 -4.51 30.81 -24.12
CA VAL A 155 -5.36 31.08 -25.29
C VAL A 155 -4.87 32.29 -26.12
N PRO A 156 -5.18 32.34 -27.43
CA PRO A 156 -4.97 33.52 -28.28
C PRO A 156 -5.66 34.79 -27.75
N SER A 157 -5.17 35.96 -28.13
CA SER A 157 -5.65 37.26 -27.61
C SER A 157 -7.10 37.61 -27.99
N ASP A 158 -7.62 37.05 -29.08
CA ASP A 158 -8.99 37.19 -29.55
C ASP A 158 -9.99 36.33 -28.76
N ILE A 159 -9.49 35.43 -27.91
CA ILE A 159 -10.26 34.57 -27.01
C ILE A 159 -10.12 35.05 -25.57
N THR A 160 -11.25 35.11 -24.87
CA THR A 160 -11.34 35.31 -23.43
C THR A 160 -11.83 34.02 -22.78
N PHE A 161 -11.51 33.83 -21.50
CA PHE A 161 -11.97 32.69 -20.73
C PHE A 161 -12.58 33.13 -19.40
N LYS A 162 -13.48 32.32 -18.87
CA LYS A 162 -14.05 32.44 -17.53
C LYS A 162 -13.84 31.15 -16.74
N GLY A 163 -13.32 31.28 -15.53
CA GLY A 163 -13.12 30.18 -14.59
C GLY A 163 -12.39 30.65 -13.33
N GLU A 164 -12.69 30.00 -12.20
CA GLU A 164 -12.11 30.35 -10.89
C GLU A 164 -11.06 29.34 -10.41
N GLN A 165 -11.15 28.09 -10.87
CA GLN A 165 -10.24 27.00 -10.50
C GLN A 165 -9.67 26.33 -11.75
N PHE A 166 -8.40 25.92 -11.66
CA PHE A 166 -7.63 25.40 -12.79
C PHE A 166 -7.08 23.98 -12.54
N SER A 167 -7.61 23.29 -11.53
CA SER A 167 -7.21 21.91 -11.22
C SER A 167 -7.99 20.86 -12.00
N TYR A 168 -7.52 19.62 -11.97
CA TYR A 168 -8.07 18.46 -12.68
C TYR A 168 -9.61 18.37 -12.60
N ASN A 169 -10.23 18.08 -13.75
CA ASN A 169 -11.68 18.04 -13.96
C ASN A 169 -12.45 19.36 -13.80
N ASN A 170 -11.80 20.49 -13.49
CA ASN A 170 -12.48 21.78 -13.59
C ASN A 170 -12.67 22.21 -15.04
N GLU A 171 -13.74 22.96 -15.26
CA GLU A 171 -14.13 23.48 -16.57
C GLU A 171 -13.96 24.99 -16.63
N ILE A 172 -13.57 25.48 -17.80
CA ILE A 172 -13.55 26.89 -18.14
C ILE A 172 -14.40 27.12 -19.39
N GLU A 173 -15.02 28.30 -19.44
CA GLU A 173 -15.78 28.74 -20.61
C GLU A 173 -14.92 29.68 -21.46
N LEU A 174 -14.71 29.31 -22.71
CA LEU A 174 -14.04 30.10 -23.74
C LEU A 174 -15.08 30.89 -24.53
N SER A 175 -14.76 32.16 -24.78
CA SER A 175 -15.60 33.06 -25.56
C SER A 175 -14.72 33.97 -26.42
N CYS A 176 -15.25 34.46 -27.54
CA CYS A 176 -14.53 35.42 -28.36
C CYS A 176 -14.78 36.86 -27.89
N GLN A 177 -13.89 37.77 -28.25
CA GLN A 177 -14.16 39.19 -28.12
C GLN A 177 -15.45 39.60 -28.88
N PRO A 178 -16.13 40.68 -28.46
CA PRO A 178 -17.34 41.15 -29.13
C PRO A 178 -17.16 41.34 -30.64
N GLY A 179 -18.11 40.85 -31.42
CA GLY A 179 -18.06 40.88 -32.88
C GLY A 179 -17.45 39.66 -33.54
N PHE A 180 -17.03 38.66 -32.75
CA PHE A 180 -16.59 37.36 -33.24
C PHE A 180 -17.40 36.23 -32.61
N LEU A 181 -17.54 35.13 -33.35
CA LEU A 181 -18.19 33.89 -32.93
C LEU A 181 -17.12 32.83 -32.75
N LEU A 182 -17.20 32.09 -31.65
CA LEU A 182 -16.29 30.99 -31.38
C LEU A 182 -16.61 29.81 -32.29
N LYS A 183 -15.61 29.33 -33.02
CA LYS A 183 -15.69 28.11 -33.81
C LYS A 183 -14.94 27.00 -33.07
N GLY A 184 -15.68 26.09 -32.45
CA GLY A 184 -15.14 24.98 -31.67
C GLY A 184 -15.96 24.74 -30.39
N LYS A 185 -15.39 23.97 -29.46
CA LYS A 185 -15.98 23.78 -28.12
C LYS A 185 -15.77 25.05 -27.29
N SER A 186 -16.85 25.55 -26.68
CA SER A 186 -16.79 26.65 -25.72
C SER A 186 -16.35 26.21 -24.33
N ILE A 187 -16.32 24.91 -24.05
CA ILE A 187 -15.91 24.38 -22.75
C ILE A 187 -14.56 23.67 -22.91
N SER A 188 -13.63 24.00 -22.03
CA SER A 188 -12.34 23.31 -21.90
C SER A 188 -12.18 22.77 -20.49
N ILE A 189 -11.61 21.57 -20.36
CA ILE A 189 -11.52 20.82 -19.11
C ILE A 189 -10.04 20.59 -18.81
N CYS A 190 -9.63 20.76 -17.56
CA CYS A 190 -8.27 20.44 -17.11
C CYS A 190 -8.06 18.92 -17.08
N GLN A 191 -7.13 18.44 -17.88
CA GLN A 191 -6.85 17.02 -18.11
C GLN A 191 -5.78 16.50 -17.15
N ALA A 192 -5.67 15.17 -17.08
CA ALA A 192 -4.76 14.49 -16.16
C ALA A 192 -3.26 14.74 -16.44
N ASP A 193 -2.92 15.19 -17.65
CA ASP A 193 -1.57 15.52 -18.09
C ASP A 193 -1.17 16.97 -17.80
N GLY A 194 -2.07 17.75 -17.17
CA GLY A 194 -1.85 19.17 -16.88
C GLY A 194 -2.14 20.09 -18.05
N THR A 195 -2.80 19.60 -19.11
CA THR A 195 -3.22 20.42 -20.25
C THR A 195 -4.73 20.65 -20.26
N TRP A 196 -5.14 21.69 -20.99
CA TRP A 196 -6.55 22.00 -21.19
C TRP A 196 -7.06 21.33 -22.47
N SER A 197 -8.26 20.76 -22.42
CA SER A 197 -8.83 19.97 -23.53
C SER A 197 -9.25 20.76 -24.78
N HIS A 198 -8.96 22.06 -24.87
CA HIS A 198 -9.35 22.87 -26.03
C HIS A 198 -8.42 22.61 -27.22
N GLU A 199 -9.02 22.28 -28.35
CA GLU A 199 -8.30 22.03 -29.59
C GLU A 199 -8.28 23.31 -30.45
N SER A 200 -7.33 24.21 -30.19
CA SER A 200 -7.09 25.43 -31.00
C SER A 200 -8.37 26.18 -31.44
N PRO A 201 -9.18 26.70 -30.51
CA PRO A 201 -10.40 27.42 -30.85
C PRO A 201 -10.07 28.66 -31.69
N THR A 202 -10.95 28.97 -32.65
CA THR A 202 -10.77 30.14 -33.54
C THR A 202 -11.97 31.05 -33.48
N CYS A 203 -11.73 32.36 -33.52
CA CYS A 203 -12.76 33.38 -33.55
C CYS A 203 -13.01 33.82 -34.99
N VAL A 204 -14.23 33.65 -35.48
CA VAL A 204 -14.65 34.10 -36.82
C VAL A 204 -15.52 35.34 -36.71
N PRO A 205 -15.38 36.36 -37.59
CA PRO A 205 -16.22 37.55 -37.51
C PRO A 205 -17.71 37.21 -37.56
N ALA A 206 -18.49 37.77 -36.65
CA ALA A 206 -19.94 37.63 -36.65
C ALA A 206 -20.51 38.29 -37.92
N ARG A 207 -21.31 37.52 -38.66
CA ARG A 207 -22.02 37.99 -39.85
C ARG A 207 -23.51 37.70 -39.68
N CYS A 208 -24.32 38.74 -39.83
CA CYS A 208 -25.77 38.62 -39.83
C CYS A 208 -26.25 38.07 -41.17
N ASP A 209 -27.39 37.37 -41.15
CA ASP A 209 -28.10 37.06 -42.39
C ASP A 209 -28.56 38.34 -43.07
N LYS A 210 -28.68 38.27 -44.40
CA LYS A 210 -29.18 39.42 -45.16
C LYS A 210 -30.60 39.74 -44.70
N PRO A 211 -30.89 41.00 -44.33
CA PRO A 211 -32.21 41.39 -43.89
C PRO A 211 -33.25 41.08 -44.97
N SER A 212 -34.39 40.51 -44.57
CA SER A 212 -35.45 40.14 -45.49
C SER A 212 -36.04 41.37 -46.18
N PRO A 213 -36.34 41.30 -47.50
CA PRO A 213 -37.02 42.38 -48.20
C PRO A 213 -38.44 42.62 -47.66
N ILE A 214 -38.92 43.85 -47.69
CA ILE A 214 -40.31 44.22 -47.34
C ILE A 214 -41.11 44.62 -48.59
N PRO A 215 -42.44 44.38 -48.63
CA PRO A 215 -43.27 44.81 -49.76
C PRO A 215 -43.26 46.33 -49.93
N ASN A 216 -43.11 46.81 -51.17
CA ASN A 216 -43.04 48.24 -51.53
C ASN A 216 -41.94 49.04 -50.82
N GLY A 217 -40.91 48.39 -50.29
CA GLY A 217 -39.75 49.07 -49.70
C GLY A 217 -38.42 48.47 -50.15
N ARG A 218 -37.32 49.15 -49.80
CA ARG A 218 -35.93 48.76 -50.09
C ARG A 218 -35.08 48.79 -48.83
N VAL A 219 -34.05 47.95 -48.80
CA VAL A 219 -33.03 47.95 -47.76
C VAL A 219 -31.83 48.76 -48.24
N LEU A 220 -31.42 49.77 -47.48
CA LEU A 220 -30.22 50.56 -47.68
C LEU A 220 -29.11 50.09 -46.72
N GLY A 221 -27.93 49.84 -47.28
CA GLY A 221 -26.76 49.29 -46.57
C GLY A 221 -26.47 47.84 -46.99
N SER A 222 -25.22 47.54 -47.33
CA SER A 222 -24.77 46.21 -47.78
C SER A 222 -23.86 45.50 -46.77
N GLU A 223 -23.39 46.20 -45.75
CA GLU A 223 -22.59 45.63 -44.68
C GLU A 223 -23.48 44.84 -43.71
N ILE A 224 -23.08 43.61 -43.40
CA ILE A 224 -23.79 42.66 -42.53
C ILE A 224 -22.88 42.16 -41.38
N GLY A 225 -21.77 42.86 -41.14
CA GLY A 225 -20.85 42.55 -40.04
C GLY A 225 -21.31 43.09 -38.69
N PHE A 226 -20.58 42.77 -37.64
CA PHE A 226 -20.82 43.34 -36.31
C PHE A 226 -20.86 44.88 -36.34
N ASN A 227 -21.80 45.48 -35.60
CA ASN A 227 -22.09 46.93 -35.58
C ASN A 227 -22.55 47.58 -36.90
N SER A 228 -22.76 46.81 -37.98
CA SER A 228 -23.36 47.35 -39.19
C SER A 228 -24.83 47.72 -38.97
N LYS A 229 -25.29 48.76 -39.68
CA LYS A 229 -26.67 49.25 -39.63
C LYS A 229 -27.26 49.26 -41.04
N VAL A 230 -28.47 48.74 -41.16
CA VAL A 230 -29.29 48.79 -42.39
C VAL A 230 -30.54 49.63 -42.12
N LYS A 231 -31.03 50.33 -43.14
CA LYS A 231 -32.24 51.15 -43.06
C LYS A 231 -33.26 50.67 -44.09
N TYR A 232 -34.54 50.68 -43.73
CA TYR A 232 -35.65 50.40 -44.66
C TYR A 232 -36.29 51.71 -45.11
N GLU A 233 -36.62 51.82 -46.40
CA GLU A 233 -37.32 52.94 -47.03
C GLU A 233 -38.41 52.46 -47.99
#